data_AF-A0A0N1B6L4-F1
#
_entry.id   AF-A0A0N1B6L4-F1
#
_cell.length_a   1.000
_cell.length_b   1.000
_cell.length_c   1.000
_cell.angle_alpha   90.00
_cell.angle_beta   90.00
_cell.angle_gamma   90.00
#
_symmetry.space_group_name_H-M   'P 1'
#
loop_
_entity.id
_entity.type
_entity.pdbx_description
1 polymer ?
#
loop_
_entity_poly.entity_id
_entity_poly.type
_entity_poly.pdbx_seq_one_letter_code
_entity_poly.pdbx_strand_id
1 'polypeptide(L)'
;MQALNLTAEEFSDLAKQRLRPEPPSLGDLISRPRGDHDLQPLPMAAPDEKAAIPAAVLIGIVPRPTGPTVLLTLRAATLRRHSAQVAFPGGRVDAVDGSPVITALRETEEEIGLPRSRVQTLGFLDAYLTGTGYRIVPVVGLVEPPFSLTLNVHEVDEAFEAPLSFLLDPANHRREGREWQGLHRTYYAMPFGDRYIWGATAGMIRNLYERLAG
;
A
#
# COMPACT_ATOMS: atom_id res chain seq x y z
N MET A 1 -10.98 -0.85 -18.94
CA MET A 1 -10.21 -0.04 -17.98
C MET A 1 -8.88 0.29 -18.64
N GLN A 2 -8.51 1.57 -18.69
CA GLN A 2 -7.32 2.06 -19.41
C GLN A 2 -6.13 2.18 -18.45
N ALA A 3 -4.92 1.92 -18.95
CA ALA A 3 -3.69 2.17 -18.20
C ALA A 3 -3.49 3.67 -17.95
N LEU A 4 -3.07 4.05 -16.75
CA LEU A 4 -2.73 5.44 -16.42
C LEU A 4 -1.20 5.61 -16.53
N ASN A 5 -0.76 6.38 -17.52
CA ASN A 5 0.64 6.73 -17.69
C ASN A 5 0.81 8.22 -17.36
N LEU A 6 1.10 8.52 -16.10
CA LEU A 6 1.13 9.88 -15.56
C LEU A 6 2.57 10.31 -15.28
N THR A 7 2.88 11.57 -15.58
CA THR A 7 4.05 12.24 -14.99
C THR A 7 3.85 12.44 -13.48
N ALA A 8 4.92 12.80 -12.77
CA ALA A 8 4.82 13.08 -11.32
C ALA A 8 3.92 14.29 -11.00
N GLU A 9 3.90 15.29 -11.88
CA GLU A 9 3.05 16.48 -11.76
C GLU A 9 1.58 16.11 -11.99
N GLU A 10 1.25 15.45 -13.12
CA GLU A 10 -0.11 14.97 -13.40
C GLU A 10 -0.63 14.04 -12.31
N PHE A 11 0.22 13.14 -11.81
CA PHE A 11 -0.14 12.30 -10.68
C PHE A 11 -0.46 13.12 -9.43
N SER A 12 0.38 14.10 -9.08
CA SER A 12 0.19 14.91 -7.87
C SER A 12 -1.10 15.72 -7.93
N ASP A 13 -1.41 16.30 -9.09
CA ASP A 13 -2.63 17.09 -9.29
C ASP A 13 -3.87 16.21 -9.26
N LEU A 14 -3.83 15.07 -9.94
CA LEU A 14 -4.93 14.11 -9.93
C LEU A 14 -5.15 13.51 -8.53
N ALA A 15 -4.07 13.21 -7.81
CA ALA A 15 -4.12 12.70 -6.45
C ALA A 15 -4.80 13.70 -5.50
N LYS A 16 -4.40 14.97 -5.53
CA LYS A 16 -5.04 16.02 -4.71
C LYS A 16 -6.54 16.18 -5.00
N GLN A 17 -6.97 15.91 -6.23
CA GLN A 17 -8.37 16.00 -6.63
C GLN A 17 -9.20 14.75 -6.27
N ARG A 18 -8.59 13.55 -6.31
CA ARG A 18 -9.31 12.27 -6.25
C ARG A 18 -9.13 11.49 -4.95
N LEU A 19 -8.06 11.76 -4.22
CA LEU A 19 -7.78 11.15 -2.93
C LEU A 19 -8.57 11.84 -1.81
N ARG A 20 -8.71 11.16 -0.68
CA ARG A 20 -9.34 11.76 0.49
C ARG A 20 -8.39 12.79 1.10
N PRO A 21 -8.87 14.00 1.46
CA PRO A 21 -8.05 14.98 2.16
C PRO A 21 -7.83 14.61 3.63
N GLU A 22 -8.75 13.85 4.22
CA GLU A 22 -8.74 13.40 5.61
C GLU A 22 -8.67 11.86 5.70
N PRO A 23 -8.04 11.32 6.75
CA PRO A 23 -7.93 9.87 6.91
C PRO A 23 -9.32 9.22 7.05
N PRO A 24 -9.52 8.01 6.50
CA PRO A 24 -10.80 7.31 6.61
C PRO A 24 -11.12 6.97 8.08
N SER A 25 -12.32 7.37 8.53
CA SER A 25 -12.87 7.05 9.84
C SER A 25 -13.43 5.62 9.90
N LEU A 26 -13.64 5.09 11.11
CA LEU A 26 -14.33 3.79 11.26
C LEU A 26 -15.71 3.85 10.61
N GLY A 27 -16.05 2.84 9.81
CA GLY A 27 -17.31 2.78 9.07
C GLY A 27 -17.34 3.60 7.77
N ASP A 28 -16.28 4.34 7.44
CA ASP A 28 -16.09 4.86 6.08
C ASP A 28 -15.91 3.69 5.10
N LEU A 29 -16.10 3.95 3.80
CA LEU A 29 -15.86 2.96 2.75
C LEU A 29 -14.48 2.28 2.95
N ILE A 30 -14.51 1.00 3.31
CA ILE A 30 -13.37 0.09 3.16
C ILE A 30 -13.21 -0.12 1.66
N SER A 31 -11.96 -0.06 1.16
CA SER A 31 -11.64 0.03 -0.28
C SER A 31 -12.57 -0.82 -1.13
N ARG A 32 -13.04 -0.37 -2.30
CA ARG A 32 -13.40 -1.34 -3.35
C ARG A 32 -12.11 -1.62 -4.14
N PRO A 33 -11.78 -2.89 -4.42
CA PRO A 33 -12.39 -4.10 -3.84
C PRO A 33 -12.10 -4.20 -2.34
N ARG A 34 -13.11 -4.66 -1.60
CA ARG A 34 -13.18 -4.70 -0.13
C ARG A 34 -12.27 -5.79 0.41
N GLY A 35 -11.01 -5.43 0.64
CA GLY A 35 -9.97 -6.38 1.03
C GLY A 35 -9.90 -7.63 0.14
N ASP A 36 -9.05 -8.59 0.52
CA ASP A 36 -9.02 -9.90 -0.15
C ASP A 36 -10.29 -10.73 0.18
N HIS A 37 -11.04 -10.36 1.22
CA HIS A 37 -12.20 -11.12 1.70
C HIS A 37 -13.47 -10.93 0.85
N ASP A 38 -13.57 -9.89 0.04
CA ASP A 38 -14.75 -9.68 -0.83
C ASP A 38 -14.55 -10.11 -2.28
N LEU A 39 -13.37 -10.62 -2.61
CA LEU A 39 -13.12 -11.25 -3.91
C LEU A 39 -13.60 -12.72 -3.94
N GLN A 40 -14.31 -13.16 -2.91
CA GLN A 40 -14.65 -14.56 -2.69
C GLN A 40 -15.98 -14.95 -3.32
N PRO A 41 -16.08 -16.16 -3.90
CA PRO A 41 -17.33 -16.66 -4.46
C PRO A 41 -18.37 -16.99 -3.39
N LEU A 42 -17.96 -17.21 -2.14
CA LEU A 42 -18.84 -17.41 -0.99
C LEU A 42 -18.61 -16.30 0.05
N PRO A 43 -19.67 -15.82 0.74
CA PRO A 43 -19.53 -14.83 1.80
C PRO A 43 -18.62 -15.36 2.90
N MET A 44 -17.48 -14.70 3.12
CA MET A 44 -16.65 -14.92 4.29
C MET A 44 -17.07 -13.95 5.39
N ALA A 45 -16.91 -14.34 6.66
CA ALA A 45 -17.03 -13.39 7.76
C ALA A 45 -16.00 -12.28 7.53
N ALA A 46 -16.47 -11.08 7.20
CA ALA A 46 -15.62 -9.90 7.12
C ALA A 46 -14.95 -9.69 8.48
N PRO A 47 -13.65 -9.33 8.54
CA PRO A 47 -13.02 -9.00 9.80
C PRO A 47 -13.81 -7.88 10.50
N ASP A 48 -13.88 -7.90 11.83
CA ASP A 48 -14.51 -6.80 12.56
C ASP A 48 -13.56 -5.59 12.52
N GLU A 49 -13.95 -4.57 11.75
CA GLU A 49 -13.18 -3.32 11.61
C GLU A 49 -12.93 -2.65 12.97
N LYS A 50 -13.87 -2.75 13.93
CA LYS A 50 -13.72 -2.15 15.27
C LYS A 50 -12.73 -2.92 16.14
N ALA A 51 -12.60 -4.22 15.91
CA ALA A 51 -11.65 -5.07 16.62
C ALA A 51 -10.28 -5.16 15.90
N ALA A 52 -10.17 -4.60 14.70
CA ALA A 52 -8.96 -4.66 13.90
C ALA A 52 -7.84 -3.80 14.49
N ILE A 53 -6.61 -4.29 14.40
CA ILE A 53 -5.41 -3.57 14.83
C ILE A 53 -5.17 -2.39 13.87
N PRO A 54 -5.14 -1.14 14.35
CA PRO A 54 -4.89 0.02 13.51
C PRO A 54 -3.45 0.03 13.01
N ALA A 55 -3.28 0.31 11.72
CA ALA A 55 -1.99 0.42 11.05
C ALA A 55 -2.03 1.50 9.97
N ALA A 56 -0.86 2.01 9.57
CA ALA A 56 -0.73 2.95 8.47
C ALA A 56 0.52 2.63 7.64
N VAL A 57 0.43 2.87 6.33
CA VAL A 57 1.54 2.63 5.39
C VAL A 57 1.72 3.83 4.48
N LEU A 58 2.94 4.04 3.99
CA LEU A 58 3.27 5.06 3.01
C LEU A 58 3.32 4.46 1.60
N ILE A 59 2.43 4.92 0.72
CA ILE A 59 2.57 4.76 -0.73
C ILE A 59 3.43 5.94 -1.21
N GLY A 60 4.75 5.73 -1.17
CA GLY A 60 5.75 6.76 -1.51
C GLY A 60 5.99 6.83 -3.01
N ILE A 61 5.58 7.93 -3.64
CA ILE A 61 5.75 8.17 -5.07
C ILE A 61 7.03 8.97 -5.29
N VAL A 62 7.97 8.44 -6.06
CA VAL A 62 9.26 9.06 -6.31
C VAL A 62 9.31 9.60 -7.74
N PRO A 63 9.46 10.91 -7.96
CA PRO A 63 9.74 11.45 -9.29
C PRO A 63 11.09 10.93 -9.81
N ARG A 64 11.08 10.26 -10.96
CA ARG A 64 12.30 9.86 -11.68
C ARG A 64 12.28 10.41 -13.11
N PRO A 65 13.45 10.60 -13.76
CA PRO A 65 13.52 11.07 -15.15
C PRO A 65 12.76 10.18 -16.14
N THR A 66 12.62 8.88 -15.85
CA THR A 66 11.91 7.90 -16.68
C THR A 66 10.40 7.81 -16.37
N GLY A 67 9.89 8.67 -15.49
CA GLY A 67 8.52 8.62 -14.96
C GLY A 67 8.48 8.25 -13.48
N PRO A 68 7.39 8.59 -12.76
CA PRO A 68 7.29 8.32 -11.33
C PRO A 68 7.33 6.82 -11.02
N THR A 69 7.91 6.48 -9.88
CA THR A 69 7.98 5.12 -9.33
C THR A 69 7.33 5.07 -7.95
N VAL A 70 7.10 3.88 -7.43
CA VAL A 70 6.54 3.63 -6.10
C VAL A 70 7.55 2.86 -5.26
N LEU A 71 7.84 3.38 -4.07
CA LEU A 71 8.76 2.80 -3.11
C LEU A 71 8.09 1.64 -2.36
N LEU A 72 8.75 0.48 -2.37
CA LEU A 72 8.29 -0.77 -1.79
C LEU A 72 9.43 -1.41 -0.99
N THR A 73 9.07 -2.28 -0.04
CA THR A 73 10.01 -3.06 0.76
C THR A 73 9.77 -4.55 0.57
N LEU A 74 10.83 -5.34 0.70
CA LEU A 74 10.77 -6.77 0.92
C LEU A 74 11.02 -7.02 2.40
N ARG A 75 10.02 -7.59 3.08
CA ARG A 75 10.12 -7.92 4.51
C ARG A 75 11.16 -9.00 4.77
N ALA A 76 11.93 -8.82 5.84
CA ALA A 76 13.00 -9.73 6.21
C ALA A 76 12.53 -11.18 6.34
N ALA A 77 13.28 -12.12 5.74
CA ALA A 77 12.92 -13.54 5.72
C ALA A 77 12.85 -14.16 7.14
N THR A 78 13.51 -13.54 8.12
CA THR A 78 13.58 -13.99 9.52
C THR A 78 12.33 -13.63 10.35
N LEU A 79 11.41 -12.82 9.83
CA LEU A 79 10.22 -12.39 10.55
C LEU A 79 9.18 -13.52 10.70
N ARG A 80 8.61 -13.66 11.91
CA ARG A 80 7.64 -14.71 12.26
C ARG A 80 6.32 -14.67 11.45
N ARG A 81 5.99 -13.54 10.81
CA ARG A 81 4.79 -13.35 9.98
C ARG A 81 5.16 -12.61 8.70
N HIS A 82 4.60 -13.04 7.57
CA HIS A 82 4.73 -12.37 6.27
C HIS A 82 6.18 -12.22 5.77
N SER A 83 7.05 -13.20 6.07
CA SER A 83 8.42 -13.25 5.55
C SER A 83 8.44 -13.20 4.01
N ALA A 84 9.38 -12.44 3.44
CA ALA A 84 9.56 -12.29 1.99
C ALA A 84 8.34 -11.76 1.22
N GLN A 85 7.41 -11.07 1.89
CA GLN A 85 6.31 -10.39 1.21
C GLN A 85 6.71 -8.96 0.82
N VAL A 86 6.28 -8.54 -0.37
CA VAL A 86 6.39 -7.14 -0.80
C VAL A 86 5.33 -6.32 -0.07
N ALA A 87 5.76 -5.23 0.55
CA ALA A 87 4.91 -4.32 1.30
C ALA A 87 5.23 -2.86 0.99
N PHE A 88 4.30 -1.98 1.34
CA PHE A 88 4.63 -0.59 1.57
C PHE A 88 5.32 -0.45 2.93
N PRO A 89 6.28 0.48 3.09
CA PRO A 89 6.83 0.78 4.40
C PRO A 89 5.72 1.30 5.32
N GLY A 90 5.74 0.87 6.57
CA GLY A 90 4.67 1.16 7.51
C GLY A 90 4.38 0.06 8.51
N GLY A 91 3.53 0.38 9.48
CA GLY A 91 3.33 -0.51 10.62
C GLY A 91 2.12 -0.13 11.47
N ARG A 92 2.18 -0.57 12.72
CA ARG A 92 1.07 -0.39 13.68
C ARG A 92 1.05 1.05 14.17
N VAL A 93 -0.16 1.56 14.42
CA VAL A 93 -0.32 2.84 15.09
C VAL A 93 0.12 2.70 16.55
N ASP A 94 1.08 3.52 16.97
CA ASP A 94 1.44 3.68 18.38
C ASP A 94 0.48 4.68 19.05
N ALA A 95 0.27 4.53 20.36
CA ALA A 95 -0.59 5.40 21.17
C ALA A 95 -0.18 6.88 21.09
N VAL A 96 1.09 7.15 20.80
CA VAL A 96 1.66 8.51 20.70
C VAL A 96 1.55 9.12 19.31
N ASP A 97 1.26 8.34 18.26
CA ASP A 97 1.38 8.81 16.87
C ASP A 97 0.34 9.89 16.53
N GLY A 98 -0.84 9.87 17.15
CA GLY A 98 -1.86 10.94 17.02
C GLY A 98 -2.49 11.10 15.62
N SER A 99 -1.90 10.54 14.56
CA SER A 99 -2.46 10.48 13.21
C SER A 99 -1.84 9.35 12.36
N PRO A 100 -2.57 8.80 11.37
CA PRO A 100 -2.01 7.81 10.44
C PRO A 100 -0.80 8.30 9.64
N VAL A 101 -0.72 9.62 9.37
CA VAL A 101 0.43 10.21 8.66
C VAL A 101 1.68 10.09 9.51
N ILE A 102 1.60 10.43 10.80
CA ILE A 102 2.73 10.33 11.72
C ILE A 102 3.18 8.87 11.83
N THR A 103 2.25 7.92 11.99
CA THR A 103 2.57 6.48 11.99
C THR A 103 3.29 6.07 10.72
N ALA A 104 2.73 6.34 9.54
CA ALA A 104 3.33 5.92 8.28
C ALA A 104 4.74 6.50 8.08
N LEU A 105 4.94 7.78 8.42
CA LEU A 105 6.24 8.45 8.28
C LEU A 105 7.26 7.94 9.30
N ARG A 106 6.86 7.73 10.56
CA ARG A 106 7.73 7.17 11.61
C ARG A 106 8.20 5.78 11.22
N GLU A 107 7.28 4.89 10.89
CA GLU A 107 7.58 3.51 10.49
C GLU A 107 8.45 3.47 9.23
N THR A 108 8.17 4.34 8.24
CA THR A 108 9.03 4.44 7.04
C THR A 108 10.46 4.88 7.39
N GLU A 109 10.61 5.84 8.30
CA GLU A 109 11.92 6.29 8.77
C GLU A 109 12.65 5.17 9.55
N GLU A 110 11.94 4.40 10.37
CA GLU A 110 12.47 3.27 11.14
C GLU A 110 12.87 2.07 10.25
N GLU A 111 12.03 1.70 9.26
CA GLU A 111 12.24 0.53 8.41
C GLU A 111 13.31 0.76 7.34
N ILE A 112 13.33 1.93 6.70
CA ILE A 112 14.18 2.21 5.53
C ILE A 112 15.01 3.49 5.62
N GLY A 113 14.95 4.23 6.73
CA GLY A 113 15.78 5.41 6.95
C GLY A 113 15.40 6.61 6.06
N LEU A 114 14.21 6.60 5.42
CA LEU A 114 13.76 7.73 4.61
C LEU A 114 13.32 8.88 5.54
N PRO A 115 13.97 10.06 5.49
CA PRO A 115 13.62 11.14 6.39
C PRO A 115 12.20 11.65 6.11
N ARG A 116 11.39 11.80 7.16
CA ARG A 116 10.01 12.29 7.05
C ARG A 116 9.89 13.64 6.33
N SER A 117 10.93 14.49 6.43
CA SER A 117 11.00 15.80 5.76
C SER A 117 11.09 15.73 4.24
N ARG A 118 11.38 14.55 3.68
CA ARG A 118 11.39 14.28 2.23
C ARG A 118 10.01 13.93 1.69
N VAL A 119 9.01 13.75 2.54
CA VAL A 119 7.69 13.27 2.13
C VAL A 119 6.66 14.39 2.23
N GLN A 120 6.10 14.77 1.08
CA GLN A 120 4.92 15.63 1.02
C GLN A 120 3.67 14.76 0.89
N THR A 121 2.80 14.79 1.88
CA THR A 121 1.53 14.02 1.83
C THR A 121 0.57 14.63 0.81
N LEU A 122 -0.05 13.78 -0.02
CA LEU A 122 -1.02 14.17 -1.05
C LEU A 122 -2.46 13.83 -0.68
N GLY A 123 -2.66 12.83 0.18
CA GLY A 123 -3.98 12.41 0.66
C GLY A 123 -4.00 10.96 1.10
N PHE A 124 -5.20 10.42 1.27
CA PHE A 124 -5.42 9.06 1.75
C PHE A 124 -6.24 8.25 0.75
N LEU A 125 -5.98 6.94 0.74
CA LEU A 125 -6.86 5.95 0.15
C LEU A 125 -7.96 5.54 1.13
N ASP A 126 -8.84 4.67 0.66
CA ASP A 126 -9.77 3.97 1.54
C ASP A 126 -9.01 3.06 2.51
N ALA A 127 -9.57 2.84 3.69
CA ALA A 127 -8.98 1.88 4.63
C ALA A 127 -9.00 0.48 4.03
N TYR A 128 -7.94 -0.28 4.26
CA TYR A 128 -7.81 -1.65 3.82
C TYR A 128 -7.87 -2.60 5.01
N LEU A 129 -8.85 -3.51 5.01
CA LEU A 129 -9.04 -4.48 6.07
C LEU A 129 -8.46 -5.84 5.64
N THR A 130 -7.36 -6.22 6.30
CA THR A 130 -6.64 -7.46 5.99
C THR A 130 -7.30 -8.67 6.62
N GLY A 131 -7.18 -9.84 5.99
CA GLY A 131 -7.62 -11.12 6.57
C GLY A 131 -6.85 -11.52 7.84
N THR A 132 -5.77 -10.81 8.16
CA THR A 132 -4.96 -10.98 9.39
C THR A 132 -5.38 -10.07 10.54
N GLY A 133 -6.46 -9.30 10.39
CA GLY A 133 -7.03 -8.47 11.46
C GLY A 133 -6.40 -7.10 11.61
N TYR A 134 -5.80 -6.54 10.56
CA TYR A 134 -5.34 -5.14 10.53
C TYR A 134 -6.27 -4.27 9.72
N ARG A 135 -6.53 -3.06 10.21
CA ARG A 135 -7.12 -1.95 9.48
C ARG A 135 -6.01 -0.98 9.09
N ILE A 136 -5.61 -1.03 7.83
CA ILE A 136 -4.50 -0.24 7.29
C ILE A 136 -5.05 1.03 6.66
N VAL A 137 -4.51 2.18 7.04
CA VAL A 137 -4.74 3.47 6.36
C VAL A 137 -3.58 3.75 5.41
N PRO A 138 -3.80 3.73 4.08
CA PRO A 138 -2.75 4.02 3.12
C PRO A 138 -2.63 5.53 2.92
N VAL A 139 -1.47 6.08 3.26
CA VAL A 139 -1.08 7.47 3.07
C VAL A 139 -0.34 7.58 1.75
N VAL A 140 -0.79 8.44 0.84
CA VAL A 140 -0.10 8.68 -0.43
C VAL A 140 0.76 9.93 -0.29
N GLY A 141 2.05 9.82 -0.61
CA GLY A 141 2.98 10.93 -0.49
C GLY A 141 3.96 11.00 -1.66
N LEU A 142 4.36 12.22 -2.02
CA LEU A 142 5.45 12.50 -2.95
C LEU A 142 6.77 12.54 -2.18
N VAL A 143 7.75 11.75 -2.62
CA VAL A 143 9.08 11.67 -2.02
C VAL A 143 10.05 12.50 -2.85
N GLU A 144 10.65 13.51 -2.24
CA GLU A 144 11.58 14.43 -2.90
C GLU A 144 13.01 13.81 -3.03
N PRO A 145 13.53 13.60 -4.25
CA PRO A 145 14.93 13.22 -4.46
C PRO A 145 15.87 14.43 -4.36
N PRO A 146 17.17 14.23 -4.08
CA PRO A 146 17.82 12.96 -3.79
C PRO A 146 17.61 12.51 -2.32
N PHE A 147 17.61 11.20 -2.12
CA PHE A 147 17.64 10.58 -0.80
C PHE A 147 18.50 9.32 -0.84
N SER A 148 18.90 8.84 0.35
CA SER A 148 19.57 7.57 0.54
C SER A 148 18.83 6.81 1.63
N LEU A 149 18.71 5.48 1.46
CA LEU A 149 18.00 4.62 2.39
C LEU A 149 19.02 3.92 3.30
N THR A 150 18.65 3.76 4.57
CA THR A 150 19.38 2.96 5.55
C THR A 150 18.41 1.93 6.09
N LEU A 151 18.51 0.70 5.61
CA LEU A 151 17.54 -0.35 5.93
C LEU A 151 17.76 -0.89 7.33
N ASN A 152 16.69 -1.04 8.10
CA ASN A 152 16.68 -1.85 9.29
C ASN A 152 16.65 -3.33 8.87
N VAL A 153 17.83 -3.96 8.88
CA VAL A 153 18.03 -5.36 8.44
C VAL A 153 17.26 -6.39 9.27
N HIS A 154 16.72 -6.01 10.43
CA HIS A 154 15.86 -6.90 11.22
C HIS A 154 14.42 -6.96 10.68
N GLU A 155 14.03 -5.99 9.85
CA GLU A 155 12.66 -5.83 9.38
C GLU A 155 12.54 -5.84 7.86
N VAL A 156 13.55 -5.30 7.16
CA VAL A 156 13.58 -5.12 5.71
C VAL A 156 14.85 -5.73 5.14
N ASP A 157 14.70 -6.72 4.27
CA ASP A 157 15.82 -7.28 3.50
C ASP A 157 16.22 -6.35 2.35
N GLU A 158 15.24 -5.67 1.75
CA GLU A 158 15.46 -4.82 0.58
C GLU A 158 14.40 -3.73 0.45
N ALA A 159 14.81 -2.56 -0.05
CA ALA A 159 13.91 -1.53 -0.56
C ALA A 159 14.14 -1.36 -2.06
N PHE A 160 13.05 -1.26 -2.82
CA PHE A 160 13.08 -1.15 -4.27
C PHE A 160 11.96 -0.26 -4.80
N GLU A 161 12.03 0.09 -6.08
CA GLU A 161 11.05 0.91 -6.76
C GLU A 161 10.41 0.13 -7.92
N ALA A 162 9.09 0.26 -8.08
CA ALA A 162 8.37 -0.23 -9.26
C ALA A 162 7.79 0.96 -10.03
N PRO A 163 7.82 0.98 -11.38
CA PRO A 163 7.23 2.06 -12.17
C PRO A 163 5.75 2.24 -11.85
N LEU A 164 5.32 3.48 -11.60
CA LEU A 164 3.92 3.77 -11.32
C LEU A 164 3.02 3.37 -12.51
N SER A 165 3.50 3.58 -13.74
CA SER A 165 2.79 3.18 -14.96
C SER A 165 2.55 1.67 -15.04
N PHE A 166 3.46 0.84 -14.53
CA PHE A 166 3.26 -0.61 -14.43
C PHE A 166 2.17 -0.93 -13.40
N LEU A 167 2.22 -0.28 -12.23
CA LEU A 167 1.29 -0.48 -11.13
C LEU A 167 -0.11 0.11 -11.36
N LEU A 168 -0.26 1.05 -12.30
CA LEU A 168 -1.54 1.63 -12.70
C LEU A 168 -2.02 1.14 -14.07
N ASP A 169 -1.43 0.06 -14.59
CA ASP A 169 -1.95 -0.66 -15.74
C ASP A 169 -2.82 -1.82 -15.27
N PRO A 170 -4.15 -1.78 -15.48
CA PRO A 170 -5.05 -2.83 -15.06
C PRO A 170 -4.77 -4.19 -15.72
N ALA A 171 -4.03 -4.23 -16.84
CA ALA A 171 -3.58 -5.49 -17.44
C ALA A 171 -2.59 -6.26 -16.54
N ASN A 172 -1.89 -5.56 -15.65
CA ASN A 172 -0.99 -6.17 -14.67
C ASN A 172 -1.72 -6.63 -13.39
N HIS A 173 -3.00 -6.31 -13.22
CA HIS A 173 -3.78 -6.59 -12.02
C HIS A 173 -4.44 -7.97 -12.13
N ARG A 174 -3.64 -9.02 -11.95
CA ARG A 174 -4.11 -10.41 -12.03
C ARG A 174 -4.99 -10.72 -10.82
N ARG A 175 -6.10 -11.41 -11.06
CA ARG A 175 -6.87 -12.05 -9.99
C ARG A 175 -6.43 -13.50 -9.92
N GLU A 176 -5.83 -13.87 -8.80
CA GLU A 176 -5.39 -15.24 -8.53
C GLU A 176 -6.17 -15.79 -7.34
N GLY A 177 -6.18 -17.12 -7.20
CA GLY A 177 -6.91 -17.77 -6.12
C GLY A 177 -6.13 -18.95 -5.55
N ARG A 178 -6.13 -19.10 -4.22
CA ARG A 178 -5.53 -20.24 -3.53
C ARG A 178 -6.47 -20.77 -2.46
N GLU A 179 -6.47 -22.08 -2.27
CA GLU A 179 -7.18 -22.69 -1.15
C GLU A 179 -6.44 -22.39 0.16
N TRP A 180 -7.17 -21.90 1.14
CA TRP A 180 -6.65 -21.58 2.47
C TRP A 180 -7.67 -21.96 3.53
N GLN A 181 -7.30 -22.87 4.43
CA GLN A 181 -8.20 -23.39 5.48
C GLN A 181 -9.53 -23.95 4.92
N GLY A 182 -9.47 -24.65 3.78
CA GLY A 182 -10.64 -25.23 3.11
C GLY A 182 -11.53 -24.23 2.38
N LEU A 183 -11.13 -22.95 2.31
CA LEU A 183 -11.83 -21.90 1.57
C LEU A 183 -10.96 -21.41 0.42
N HIS A 184 -11.52 -21.35 -0.79
CA HIS A 184 -10.84 -20.73 -1.92
C HIS A 184 -10.76 -19.21 -1.68
N ARG A 185 -9.56 -18.66 -1.65
CA ARG A 185 -9.27 -17.24 -1.45
C ARG A 185 -8.75 -16.59 -2.74
N THR A 186 -9.54 -15.70 -3.32
CA THR A 186 -9.11 -14.81 -4.42
C THR A 186 -8.39 -13.56 -3.89
N TYR A 187 -7.33 -13.12 -4.56
CA TYR A 187 -6.57 -11.91 -4.25
C TYR A 187 -6.03 -11.26 -5.54
N TYR A 188 -5.61 -9.99 -5.46
CA TYR A 188 -4.86 -9.35 -6.55
C TYR A 188 -3.38 -9.71 -6.48
N ALA A 189 -2.76 -9.87 -7.65
CA ALA A 189 -1.33 -10.06 -7.82
C ALA A 189 -0.82 -9.24 -9.02
N MET A 190 0.39 -8.70 -8.88
CA MET A 190 1.11 -7.93 -9.90
C MET A 190 2.58 -8.41 -9.93
N PRO A 191 2.89 -9.52 -10.62
CA PRO A 191 4.27 -10.01 -10.73
C PRO A 191 5.16 -9.00 -11.46
N PHE A 192 6.29 -8.64 -10.87
CA PHE A 192 7.19 -7.59 -11.36
C PHE A 192 8.66 -8.04 -11.26
N GLY A 193 9.28 -8.36 -12.40
CA GLY A 193 10.59 -9.03 -12.40
C GLY A 193 10.55 -10.31 -11.57
N ASP A 194 11.50 -10.45 -10.64
CA ASP A 194 11.55 -11.56 -9.68
C ASP A 194 10.69 -11.33 -8.41
N ARG A 195 9.95 -10.22 -8.35
CA ARG A 195 9.08 -9.86 -7.22
C ARG A 195 7.64 -10.27 -7.49
N TYR A 196 6.96 -10.61 -6.42
CA TYR A 196 5.54 -10.95 -6.45
C TYR A 196 4.79 -9.99 -5.50
N ILE A 197 4.12 -8.99 -6.07
CA ILE A 197 3.33 -8.00 -5.34
C ILE A 197 1.90 -8.54 -5.25
N TRP A 198 1.37 -8.80 -4.06
CA TRP A 198 0.08 -9.48 -3.92
C TRP A 198 -0.65 -9.13 -2.62
N GLY A 199 -1.88 -9.62 -2.48
CA GLY A 199 -2.69 -9.47 -1.26
C GLY A 199 -2.95 -8.00 -0.94
N ALA A 200 -2.75 -7.62 0.33
CA ALA A 200 -3.01 -6.26 0.81
C ALA A 200 -2.29 -5.17 -0.01
N THR A 201 -1.01 -5.39 -0.35
CA THR A 201 -0.23 -4.43 -1.14
C THR A 201 -0.84 -4.23 -2.52
N ALA A 202 -1.13 -5.31 -3.25
CA ALA A 202 -1.77 -5.24 -4.57
C ALA A 202 -3.21 -4.71 -4.49
N GLY A 203 -3.94 -5.01 -3.41
CA GLY A 203 -5.28 -4.48 -3.15
C GLY A 203 -5.28 -2.97 -2.96
N MET A 204 -4.32 -2.42 -2.21
CA MET A 204 -4.16 -0.98 -2.04
C MET A 204 -3.73 -0.29 -3.35
N ILE A 205 -2.85 -0.91 -4.14
CA ILE A 205 -2.50 -0.41 -5.49
C ILE A 205 -3.72 -0.40 -6.40
N ARG A 206 -4.54 -1.46 -6.34
CA ARG A 206 -5.80 -1.53 -7.08
C ARG A 206 -6.76 -0.41 -6.67
N ASN A 207 -6.86 -0.11 -5.38
CA ASN A 207 -7.67 1.02 -4.90
C ASN A 207 -7.11 2.37 -5.38
N LEU A 208 -5.79 2.57 -5.37
CA LEU A 208 -5.16 3.76 -5.95
C LEU A 208 -5.54 3.93 -7.42
N TYR A 209 -5.44 2.86 -8.21
CA TYR A 209 -5.86 2.87 -9.61
C TYR A 209 -7.34 3.27 -9.78
N GLU A 210 -8.25 2.65 -9.02
CA GLU A 210 -9.68 2.95 -9.11
C GLU A 210 -10.01 4.39 -8.71
N ARG A 211 -9.34 4.92 -7.67
CA ARG A 211 -9.47 6.32 -7.26
C ARG A 211 -9.05 7.31 -8.35
N LEU A 212 -7.95 7.03 -9.03
CA LEU A 212 -7.40 7.92 -10.05
C LEU A 212 -8.12 7.79 -11.40
N ALA A 213 -8.54 6.59 -11.80
CA ALA A 213 -9.16 6.33 -13.10
C ALA A 213 -10.58 6.93 -13.22
N GLY A 214 -11.28 7.13 -12.09
CA GLY A 214 -12.62 7.71 -12.06
C GLY A 214 -13.74 6.70 -12.19
#